data_AF-A0A834LM02-F1
#
_entry.id   AF-A0A834LM02-F1
#
_cell.length_a   1.000
_cell.length_b   1.000
_cell.length_c   1.000
_cell.angle_alpha   90.00
_cell.angle_beta   90.00
_cell.angle_gamma   90.00
#
_symmetry.space_group_name_H-M   'P 1'
#
loop_
_entity.id
_entity.type
_entity.pdbx_description
1 polymer ?
#
loop_
_entity_poly.entity_id
_entity_poly.type
_entity_poly.pdbx_seq_one_letter_code
_entity_poly.pdbx_strand_id
1 'polypeptide(L)'
;MHDVGRFLNRLLGLPPEIQNRLFELFVSILELLIQSAHVEGHFDSGIVDMKANIIEQQGTPKSGASTVLFTFTLDRGITWESASVLLEEKQKDGLGSPNDGFFESKRERLRRRHFLLAFEGSASGLYKIVRPTIGEALREMPLAELKNKYRRILELEKARSGWEDEYEVSSKQCIHGPKCKMGSFCTVGSRLQVVNILGGLILPVWGTIERALAKQARQSHKRLRVVRIETTIENQRIVGLLIPNAAVESILQGLILSYSRACR
;
A
#
# COMPACT_ATOMS: atom_id res chain seq x y z
N MET A 1 -7.49 5.49 29.14
CA MET A 1 -7.81 4.09 29.50
C MET A 1 -7.95 3.84 31.00
N HIS A 2 -7.45 4.68 31.91
CA HIS A 2 -7.55 4.45 33.36
C HIS A 2 -8.96 4.51 33.99
N ASP A 3 -10.00 4.97 33.28
CA ASP A 3 -11.34 5.14 33.85
C ASP A 3 -12.36 4.04 33.51
N VAL A 4 -12.01 3.07 32.66
CA VAL A 4 -12.96 2.05 32.21
C VAL A 4 -13.34 1.10 33.35
N GLY A 5 -12.36 0.62 34.13
CA GLY A 5 -12.63 -0.25 35.27
C GLY A 5 -13.44 0.44 36.37
N ARG A 6 -13.17 1.72 36.63
CA ARG A 6 -13.91 2.52 37.61
C ARG A 6 -15.35 2.78 37.16
N PHE A 7 -15.56 3.04 35.87
CA PHE A 7 -16.88 3.19 35.27
C PHE A 7 -17.70 1.90 35.37
N LEU A 8 -17.14 0.75 34.96
CA LEU A 8 -17.81 -0.55 35.03
C LEU A 8 -18.19 -0.91 36.47
N ASN A 9 -17.31 -0.66 37.44
CA ASN A 9 -17.59 -0.91 38.85
C ASN A 9 -18.71 -0.01 39.40
N ARG A 10 -18.88 1.21 38.89
CA ARG A 10 -20.01 2.09 39.26
C ARG A 10 -21.31 1.66 38.58
N LEU A 11 -21.22 1.14 37.36
CA LEU A 11 -22.37 0.65 36.58
C LEU A 11 -23.06 -0.53 37.28
N LEU A 12 -22.28 -1.44 37.89
CA LEU A 12 -22.78 -2.58 38.65
C LEU A 12 -23.62 -2.19 39.88
N GLY A 13 -23.48 -0.96 40.37
CA GLY A 13 -24.27 -0.43 41.49
C GLY A 13 -25.67 0.10 41.10
N LEU A 14 -26.01 0.11 39.80
CA LEU A 14 -27.31 0.58 39.31
C LEU A 14 -28.33 -0.56 39.23
N PRO A 15 -29.64 -0.27 39.25
CA PRO A 15 -30.68 -1.25 38.94
C PRO A 15 -30.48 -1.90 37.56
N PRO A 16 -30.79 -3.19 37.38
CA PRO A 16 -30.60 -3.91 36.12
C PRO A 16 -31.25 -3.24 34.90
N GLU A 17 -32.45 -2.63 35.05
CA GLU A 17 -33.10 -1.97 33.90
C GLU A 17 -32.30 -0.74 33.42
N ILE A 18 -31.65 -0.01 34.34
CA ILE A 18 -30.82 1.15 34.02
C ILE A 18 -29.50 0.70 33.40
N GLN A 19 -28.89 -0.37 33.92
CA GLN A 19 -27.70 -0.97 33.32
C GLN A 19 -27.97 -1.37 31.87
N ASN A 20 -29.05 -2.12 31.62
CA ASN A 20 -29.42 -2.58 30.28
C ASN A 20 -29.66 -1.42 29.31
N ARG A 21 -30.38 -0.37 29.72
CA ARG A 21 -30.56 0.83 28.88
C ARG A 21 -29.25 1.55 28.55
N LEU A 22 -28.32 1.64 29.50
CA LEU A 22 -27.01 2.23 29.26
C LEU A 22 -26.17 1.37 28.31
N PHE A 23 -26.23 0.05 28.44
CA PHE A 23 -25.58 -0.88 27.51
C PHE A 23 -26.21 -0.82 26.12
N GLU A 24 -27.54 -0.78 26.00
CA GLU A 24 -28.24 -0.61 24.73
C GLU A 24 -27.81 0.69 24.04
N LEU A 25 -27.79 1.81 24.77
CA LEU A 25 -27.32 3.09 24.23
C LEU A 25 -25.85 3.00 23.77
N PHE A 26 -24.98 2.37 24.56
CA PHE A 26 -23.59 2.16 24.20
C PHE A 26 -23.45 1.32 22.92
N VAL A 27 -24.22 0.21 22.80
CA VAL A 27 -24.24 -0.65 21.62
C VAL A 27 -24.74 0.12 20.41
N SER A 28 -25.82 0.90 20.53
CA SER A 28 -26.32 1.74 19.43
C SER A 28 -25.30 2.80 18.97
N ILE A 29 -24.59 3.44 19.91
CA ILE A 29 -23.51 4.38 19.57
C ILE A 29 -22.36 3.64 18.87
N LEU A 30 -21.99 2.46 19.37
CA LEU A 30 -20.95 1.64 18.77
C LEU A 30 -21.33 1.23 17.33
N GLU A 31 -22.57 0.79 17.11
CA GLU A 31 -23.11 0.46 15.79
C GLU A 31 -23.10 1.66 14.85
N LEU A 32 -23.49 2.85 15.32
CA LEU A 32 -23.42 4.08 14.53
C LEU A 32 -21.97 4.43 14.16
N LEU A 33 -21.03 4.29 15.09
CA LEU A 33 -19.61 4.52 14.81
C LEU A 33 -19.05 3.49 13.82
N ILE A 34 -19.46 2.22 13.93
CA ILE A 34 -19.12 1.14 13.00
C ILE A 34 -19.67 1.45 11.60
N GLN A 35 -20.94 1.86 11.49
CA GLN A 35 -21.57 2.22 10.23
C GLN A 35 -20.90 3.45 9.60
N SER A 36 -20.63 4.50 10.38
CA SER A 36 -19.87 5.67 9.90
C SER A 36 -18.49 5.24 9.42
N ALA A 37 -17.81 4.37 10.17
CA ALA A 37 -16.53 3.83 9.77
C ALA A 37 -16.64 3.00 8.48
N HIS A 38 -17.70 2.22 8.27
CA HIS A 38 -17.91 1.49 7.03
C HIS A 38 -18.13 2.43 5.84
N VAL A 39 -19.01 3.42 5.99
CA VAL A 39 -19.36 4.40 4.95
C VAL A 39 -18.13 5.25 4.58
N GLU A 40 -17.33 5.63 5.56
CA GLU A 40 -16.11 6.42 5.34
C GLU A 40 -14.89 5.55 4.93
N GLY A 41 -15.03 4.22 4.90
CA GLY A 41 -13.95 3.28 4.63
C GLY A 41 -12.85 3.25 5.70
N HIS A 42 -13.21 3.52 6.96
CA HIS A 42 -12.41 3.38 8.18
C HIS A 42 -12.67 2.07 8.94
N PHE A 43 -13.70 1.30 8.60
CA PHE A 43 -13.95 0.00 9.23
C PHE A 43 -12.91 -1.02 8.80
N ASP A 44 -12.59 -1.94 9.72
CA ASP A 44 -11.49 -2.90 9.64
C ASP A 44 -11.32 -3.47 8.22
N SER A 45 -10.28 -3.02 7.53
CA SER A 45 -9.94 -3.51 6.19
C SER A 45 -9.25 -4.88 6.26
N GLY A 46 -9.16 -5.47 7.46
CA GLY A 46 -8.38 -6.65 7.76
C GLY A 46 -6.88 -6.38 7.68
N ILE A 47 -6.10 -7.44 7.83
CA ILE A 47 -4.67 -7.42 7.60
C ILE A 47 -4.43 -7.31 6.09
N VAL A 48 -3.77 -6.24 5.65
CA VAL A 48 -3.45 -6.05 4.23
C VAL A 48 -2.14 -6.75 3.90
N ASP A 49 -2.20 -7.72 3.00
CA ASP A 49 -1.00 -8.37 2.45
C ASP A 49 -0.30 -7.45 1.45
N MET A 50 0.92 -7.04 1.79
CA MET A 50 1.76 -6.29 0.86
C MET A 50 2.52 -7.23 -0.05
N LYS A 51 2.15 -7.20 -1.33
CA LYS A 51 2.78 -7.98 -2.40
C LYS A 51 3.73 -7.12 -3.23
N ALA A 52 4.86 -7.70 -3.59
CA ALA A 52 5.84 -7.18 -4.54
C ALA A 52 6.65 -8.36 -5.09
N ASN A 53 7.40 -8.13 -6.17
CA ASN A 53 8.26 -9.17 -6.76
C ASN A 53 9.49 -9.42 -5.89
N ILE A 54 10.04 -8.35 -5.31
CA ILE A 54 11.14 -8.41 -4.35
C ILE A 54 10.76 -7.59 -3.12
N ILE A 55 10.99 -8.16 -1.94
CA ILE A 55 10.78 -7.50 -0.64
C ILE A 55 12.04 -7.70 0.19
N GLU A 56 12.79 -6.61 0.35
CA GLU A 56 14.06 -6.59 1.07
C GLU A 56 13.97 -5.70 2.32
N GLN A 57 14.47 -6.21 3.45
CA GLN A 57 14.60 -5.41 4.65
C GLN A 57 15.81 -4.48 4.53
N GLN A 58 15.61 -3.19 4.80
CA GLN A 58 16.69 -2.22 4.87
C GLN A 58 17.35 -2.23 6.24
N GLY A 59 18.62 -2.65 6.27
CA GLY A 59 19.48 -2.57 7.46
C GLY A 59 18.91 -3.27 8.69
N THR A 60 19.42 -2.87 9.86
CA THR A 60 18.93 -3.39 11.14
C THR A 60 17.67 -2.63 11.59
N PRO A 61 16.65 -3.34 12.10
CA PRO A 61 15.44 -2.71 12.61
C PRO A 61 15.77 -1.74 13.75
N LYS A 62 15.08 -0.59 13.78
CA LYS A 62 15.26 0.42 14.84
C LYS A 62 14.36 0.08 16.02
N SER A 63 14.93 -0.25 17.17
CA SER A 63 14.19 -0.57 18.38
C SER A 63 14.08 0.64 19.32
N GLY A 64 12.91 0.79 19.94
CA GLY A 64 12.68 1.69 21.06
C GLY A 64 11.80 0.97 22.07
N ALA A 65 12.36 0.64 23.24
CA ALA A 65 11.74 -0.29 24.19
C ALA A 65 11.45 -1.66 23.54
N SER A 66 10.23 -2.20 23.73
CA SER A 66 9.75 -3.46 23.14
C SER A 66 9.08 -3.28 21.76
N THR A 67 9.15 -2.09 21.17
CA THR A 67 8.60 -1.78 19.85
C THR A 67 9.74 -1.68 18.83
N VAL A 68 9.54 -2.24 17.64
CA VAL A 68 10.56 -2.30 16.58
C VAL A 68 10.01 -1.72 15.29
N LEU A 69 10.76 -0.80 14.68
CA LEU A 69 10.47 -0.26 13.35
C LEU A 69 11.29 -0.99 12.29
N PHE A 70 10.61 -1.70 11.41
CA PHE A 70 11.16 -2.34 10.23
C PHE A 70 10.98 -1.43 9.02
N THR A 71 11.99 -1.36 8.15
CA THR A 71 11.91 -0.64 6.87
C THR A 71 12.13 -1.64 5.75
N PHE A 72 11.25 -1.66 4.76
CA PHE A 72 11.36 -2.54 3.60
C PHE A 72 11.39 -1.74 2.30
N THR A 73 12.17 -2.22 1.34
CA THR A 73 12.06 -1.84 -0.07
C THR A 73 11.19 -2.87 -0.77
N LEU A 74 10.10 -2.41 -1.37
CA LEU A 74 9.25 -3.20 -2.25
C LEU A 74 9.60 -2.88 -3.70
N ASP A 75 10.04 -3.86 -4.48
CA ASP A 75 10.14 -3.75 -5.94
C ASP A 75 8.96 -4.47 -6.59
N ARG A 76 8.06 -3.69 -7.21
CA ARG A 76 6.90 -4.21 -7.96
C ARG A 76 7.09 -4.21 -9.46
N GLY A 77 8.27 -3.81 -9.93
CA GLY A 77 8.54 -3.69 -11.34
C GLY A 77 8.70 -5.04 -11.99
N ILE A 78 8.42 -5.09 -13.27
CA ILE A 78 8.59 -6.28 -14.09
C ILE A 78 9.59 -5.98 -15.21
N THR A 79 10.60 -6.83 -15.34
CA THR A 79 11.62 -6.65 -16.38
C THR A 79 11.05 -6.94 -17.77
N TRP A 80 11.77 -6.52 -18.80
CA TRP A 80 11.38 -6.80 -20.18
C TRP A 80 11.31 -8.31 -20.43
N GLU A 81 12.26 -9.07 -19.92
CA GLU A 81 12.35 -10.53 -20.07
C GLU A 81 11.12 -11.20 -19.46
N SER A 82 10.77 -10.86 -18.23
CA SER A 82 9.57 -11.40 -17.57
C SER A 82 8.29 -11.02 -18.31
N ALA A 83 8.17 -9.78 -18.79
CA ALA A 83 7.01 -9.35 -19.56
C ALA A 83 6.90 -10.08 -20.91
N SER A 84 8.03 -10.33 -21.56
CA SER A 84 8.09 -11.08 -22.82
C SER A 84 7.67 -12.54 -22.64
N VAL A 85 8.16 -13.19 -21.58
CA VAL A 85 7.74 -14.56 -21.22
C VAL A 85 6.23 -14.62 -20.96
N LEU A 86 5.67 -13.66 -20.21
CA LEU A 86 4.22 -13.60 -19.97
C LEU A 86 3.41 -13.52 -21.26
N LEU A 87 3.87 -12.74 -22.25
CA LEU A 87 3.21 -12.63 -23.54
C LEU A 87 3.31 -13.94 -24.34
N GLU A 88 4.50 -14.57 -24.35
CA GLU A 88 4.72 -15.84 -25.04
C GLU A 88 3.88 -16.98 -24.47
N GLU A 89 3.78 -17.09 -23.14
CA GLU A 89 2.95 -18.09 -22.47
C GLU A 89 1.48 -17.94 -22.88
N LYS A 90 0.96 -16.71 -22.88
CA LYS A 90 -0.42 -16.44 -23.30
C LYS A 90 -0.70 -16.76 -24.76
N GLN A 91 0.28 -16.56 -25.62
CA GLN A 91 0.17 -16.93 -27.03
C GLN A 91 0.25 -18.44 -27.25
N LYS A 92 1.07 -19.16 -26.47
CA LYS A 92 1.22 -20.63 -26.54
C LYS A 92 -0.02 -21.37 -26.04
N ASP A 93 -0.71 -20.84 -25.03
CA ASP A 93 -1.91 -21.45 -24.47
C ASP A 93 -3.11 -21.46 -25.44
N GLY A 94 -3.01 -20.85 -26.63
CA GLY A 94 -4.10 -20.77 -27.61
C GLY A 94 -5.22 -19.79 -27.20
N LEU A 95 -5.07 -19.10 -26.07
CA LEU A 95 -5.94 -18.02 -25.58
C LEU A 95 -5.52 -16.63 -26.08
N GLY A 96 -4.48 -16.56 -26.92
CA GLY A 96 -3.94 -15.30 -27.41
C GLY A 96 -4.93 -14.54 -28.30
N SER A 97 -5.26 -13.32 -27.91
CA SER A 97 -6.06 -12.39 -28.71
C SER A 97 -5.18 -11.79 -29.81
N PRO A 98 -5.72 -11.49 -31.01
CA PRO A 98 -4.97 -10.77 -32.04
C PRO A 98 -4.53 -9.37 -31.59
N ASN A 99 -5.13 -8.81 -30.53
CA ASN A 99 -4.74 -7.51 -29.98
C ASN A 99 -3.71 -7.61 -28.84
N ASP A 100 -3.25 -8.80 -28.45
CA ASP A 100 -2.27 -8.95 -27.37
C ASP A 100 -0.90 -8.40 -27.78
N GLY A 101 -0.19 -7.80 -26.83
CA GLY A 101 1.19 -7.38 -27.01
C GLY A 101 1.54 -6.07 -26.33
N PHE A 102 2.60 -5.44 -26.82
CA PHE A 102 3.13 -4.21 -26.24
C PHE A 102 2.51 -2.96 -26.86
N PHE A 103 2.36 -1.94 -26.03
CA PHE A 103 1.66 -0.70 -26.35
C PHE A 103 2.43 0.51 -25.84
N GLU A 104 2.38 1.59 -26.62
CA GLU A 104 2.90 2.91 -26.30
C GLU A 104 1.73 3.90 -26.13
N SER A 105 1.80 4.77 -25.13
CA SER A 105 0.76 5.79 -24.91
C SER A 105 0.71 6.79 -26.08
N LYS A 106 -0.51 7.10 -26.56
CA LYS A 106 -0.69 8.14 -27.59
C LYS A 106 -0.38 9.55 -27.11
N ARG A 107 -0.60 9.80 -25.82
CA ARG A 107 -0.36 11.10 -25.20
C ARG A 107 0.98 11.05 -24.49
N GLU A 108 1.82 12.03 -24.76
CA GLU A 108 2.99 12.28 -23.95
C GLU A 108 2.57 12.94 -22.63
N ARG A 109 2.96 12.32 -21.52
CA ARG A 109 2.88 12.94 -20.20
C ARG A 109 4.29 13.29 -19.76
N LEU A 110 4.49 14.56 -19.38
CA LEU A 110 5.75 15.04 -18.84
C LEU A 110 6.94 14.76 -19.78
N ARG A 111 6.71 14.94 -21.09
CA ARG A 111 7.67 14.68 -22.18
C ARG A 111 8.11 13.21 -22.31
N ARG A 112 7.32 12.28 -21.78
CA ARG A 112 7.57 10.85 -21.90
C ARG A 112 6.32 10.12 -22.38
N ARG A 113 6.54 9.05 -23.12
CA ARG A 113 5.51 8.08 -23.45
C ARG A 113 5.63 6.91 -22.48
N HIS A 114 4.49 6.32 -22.16
CA HIS A 114 4.39 5.20 -21.25
C HIS A 114 4.19 3.91 -22.03
N PHE A 115 4.82 2.85 -21.55
CA PHE A 115 4.81 1.52 -22.15
C PHE A 115 4.02 0.57 -21.26
N LEU A 116 3.29 -0.35 -21.89
CA LEU A 116 2.58 -1.41 -21.19
C LEU A 116 2.45 -2.64 -22.07
N LEU A 117 2.25 -3.78 -21.42
CA LEU A 117 1.86 -5.04 -22.02
C LEU A 117 0.36 -5.18 -21.73
N ALA A 118 -0.40 -5.52 -22.76
CA ALA A 118 -1.81 -5.85 -22.60
C ALA A 118 -2.10 -7.20 -23.25
N PHE A 119 -2.86 -8.03 -22.55
CA PHE A 119 -3.38 -9.28 -23.08
C PHE A 119 -4.81 -9.50 -22.60
N GLU A 120 -5.62 -10.19 -23.39
CA GLU A 120 -7.02 -10.44 -23.07
C GLU A 120 -7.14 -11.29 -21.79
N GLY A 121 -8.04 -10.85 -20.90
CA GLY A 121 -8.34 -11.53 -19.66
C GLY A 121 -9.30 -12.70 -19.88
N SER A 122 -9.87 -13.21 -18.79
CA SER A 122 -10.86 -14.29 -18.85
C SER A 122 -12.20 -13.85 -19.45
N ALA A 123 -12.52 -12.55 -19.33
CA ALA A 123 -13.72 -11.95 -19.91
C ALA A 123 -13.37 -11.29 -21.24
N SER A 124 -14.06 -11.68 -22.32
CA SER A 124 -13.75 -11.15 -23.64
C SER A 124 -13.92 -9.63 -23.71
N GLY A 125 -12.97 -8.97 -24.37
CA GLY A 125 -12.92 -7.51 -24.52
C GLY A 125 -12.35 -6.76 -23.32
N LEU A 126 -12.02 -7.44 -22.22
CA LEU A 126 -11.30 -6.89 -21.08
C LEU A 126 -9.83 -7.33 -21.10
N TYR A 127 -8.93 -6.37 -20.99
CA TYR A 127 -7.49 -6.60 -21.10
C TYR A 127 -6.81 -6.38 -19.76
N LYS A 128 -6.02 -7.37 -19.35
CA LYS A 128 -5.08 -7.23 -18.24
C LYS A 128 -3.93 -6.33 -18.67
N ILE A 129 -3.54 -5.43 -17.79
CA ILE A 129 -2.53 -4.42 -18.08
C ILE A 129 -1.33 -4.64 -17.17
N VAL A 130 -0.18 -4.88 -17.77
CA VAL A 130 1.09 -5.02 -17.07
C VAL A 130 1.98 -3.83 -17.41
N ARG A 131 2.49 -3.14 -16.38
CA ARG A 131 3.37 -1.97 -16.54
C ARG A 131 4.77 -2.27 -16.02
N PRO A 132 5.83 -1.72 -16.64
CA PRO A 132 7.21 -1.89 -16.16
C PRO A 132 7.36 -1.47 -14.69
N THR A 133 6.61 -0.46 -14.25
CA THR A 133 6.78 0.15 -12.94
C THR A 133 6.10 -0.60 -11.79
N ILE A 134 4.93 -1.21 -12.01
CA ILE A 134 4.09 -1.73 -10.93
C ILE A 134 3.55 -3.14 -11.18
N GLY A 135 3.93 -3.76 -12.30
CA GLY A 135 3.43 -5.07 -12.69
C GLY A 135 1.98 -5.04 -13.18
N GLU A 136 1.26 -6.13 -12.94
CA GLU A 136 -0.15 -6.29 -13.32
C GLU A 136 -1.05 -5.34 -12.52
N ALA A 137 -1.85 -4.56 -13.24
CA ALA A 137 -2.84 -3.68 -12.66
C ALA A 137 -4.02 -4.50 -12.14
N LEU A 138 -4.53 -4.13 -10.95
CA LEU A 138 -5.70 -4.76 -10.34
C LEU A 138 -6.99 -4.66 -11.17
N ARG A 139 -7.08 -3.65 -12.05
CA ARG A 139 -8.26 -3.41 -12.88
C ARG A 139 -7.91 -3.68 -14.33
N GLU A 140 -8.73 -4.49 -14.97
CA GLU A 140 -8.70 -4.69 -16.41
C GLU A 140 -9.19 -3.43 -17.15
N MET A 141 -8.76 -3.29 -18.41
CA MET A 141 -9.09 -2.17 -19.29
C MET A 141 -9.89 -2.68 -20.49
N PRO A 142 -11.05 -2.08 -20.81
CA PRO A 142 -11.78 -2.43 -22.02
C PRO A 142 -10.95 -2.15 -23.28
N LEU A 143 -11.08 -3.01 -24.30
CA LEU A 143 -10.35 -2.88 -25.57
C LEU A 143 -10.53 -1.51 -26.23
N ALA A 144 -11.74 -0.96 -26.18
CA ALA A 144 -12.04 0.37 -26.72
C ALA A 144 -11.22 1.47 -26.02
N GLU A 145 -11.07 1.37 -24.69
CA GLU A 145 -10.26 2.30 -23.91
C GLU A 145 -8.77 2.14 -24.21
N LEU A 146 -8.29 0.89 -24.29
CA LEU A 146 -6.91 0.56 -24.64
C LEU A 146 -6.53 1.14 -26.01
N LYS A 147 -7.34 0.86 -27.04
CA LYS A 147 -7.15 1.39 -28.40
C LYS A 147 -7.29 2.90 -28.47
N ASN A 148 -8.08 3.52 -27.59
CA ASN A 148 -8.19 4.97 -27.53
C ASN A 148 -6.91 5.60 -26.96
N LYS A 149 -6.40 5.08 -25.83
CA LYS A 149 -5.29 5.67 -25.08
C LYS A 149 -3.90 5.27 -25.58
N TYR A 150 -3.78 4.12 -26.23
CA TYR A 150 -2.49 3.51 -26.60
C TYR A 150 -2.44 3.09 -28.07
N ARG A 151 -1.23 2.95 -28.60
CA ARG A 151 -0.91 2.39 -29.93
C ARG A 151 -0.13 1.11 -29.72
N ARG A 152 -0.53 0.04 -30.40
CA ARG A 152 0.22 -1.22 -30.40
C ARG A 152 1.57 -0.99 -31.08
N ILE A 153 2.62 -1.60 -30.53
CA ILE A 153 3.97 -1.58 -31.06
C ILE A 153 4.23 -2.93 -31.72
N LEU A 154 4.63 -2.92 -32.99
CA LEU A 154 5.03 -4.13 -33.72
C LEU A 154 6.54 -4.37 -33.65
N GLU A 155 7.31 -3.30 -33.56
CA GLU A 155 8.77 -3.34 -33.45
C GLU A 155 9.19 -3.61 -32.00
N LEU A 156 9.63 -4.83 -31.72
CA LEU A 156 9.96 -5.27 -30.36
C LEU A 156 11.12 -4.49 -29.74
N GLU A 157 12.14 -4.10 -30.52
CA GLU A 157 13.26 -3.31 -30.01
C GLU A 157 12.81 -1.93 -29.48
N LYS A 158 11.86 -1.28 -30.16
CA LYS A 158 11.25 -0.04 -29.67
C LYS A 158 10.49 -0.26 -28.36
N ALA A 159 9.72 -1.35 -28.28
CA ALA A 159 8.98 -1.70 -27.07
C ALA A 159 9.94 -1.98 -25.90
N ARG A 160 11.00 -2.74 -26.15
CA ARG A 160 12.06 -3.07 -25.19
C ARG A 160 12.73 -1.82 -24.64
N SER A 161 13.26 -0.98 -25.53
CA SER A 161 13.97 0.24 -25.13
C SER A 161 13.09 1.16 -24.29
N GLY A 162 11.82 1.34 -24.69
CA GLY A 162 10.85 2.13 -23.93
C GLY A 162 10.49 1.52 -22.57
N TRP A 163 10.35 0.19 -22.52
CA TRP A 163 10.08 -0.54 -21.29
C TRP A 163 11.22 -0.44 -20.29
N GLU A 164 12.45 -0.67 -20.74
CA GLU A 164 13.66 -0.61 -19.93
C GLU A 164 13.93 0.81 -19.42
N ASP A 165 13.73 1.86 -20.24
CA ASP A 165 13.82 3.25 -19.77
C ASP A 165 12.80 3.53 -18.66
N GLU A 166 11.53 3.19 -18.87
CA GLU A 166 10.49 3.42 -17.85
C GLU A 166 10.73 2.58 -16.58
N TYR A 167 11.20 1.35 -16.74
CA TYR A 167 11.58 0.47 -15.64
C TYR A 167 12.72 1.07 -14.80
N GLU A 168 13.79 1.54 -15.42
CA GLU A 168 14.95 2.10 -14.71
C GLU A 168 14.61 3.42 -14.05
N VAL A 169 13.89 4.28 -14.77
CA VAL A 169 13.53 5.62 -14.30
C VAL A 169 12.57 5.56 -13.12
N SER A 170 11.61 4.64 -13.14
CA SER A 170 10.62 4.50 -12.06
C SER A 170 11.21 4.03 -10.72
N SER A 171 12.47 3.57 -10.70
CA SER A 171 13.20 3.31 -9.45
C SER A 171 13.53 4.58 -8.66
N LYS A 172 13.72 5.70 -9.36
CA LYS A 172 14.20 6.97 -8.77
C LYS A 172 13.13 8.05 -8.74
N GLN A 173 12.12 7.98 -9.60
CA GLN A 173 11.07 8.98 -9.68
C GLN A 173 9.67 8.39 -9.76
N CYS A 174 8.71 9.15 -9.26
CA CYS A 174 7.29 8.86 -9.46
C CYS A 174 6.86 9.16 -10.91
N ILE A 175 5.68 8.67 -11.29
CA ILE A 175 5.12 8.91 -12.64
C ILE A 175 4.84 10.39 -12.94
N HIS A 176 4.78 11.24 -11.89
CA HIS A 176 4.65 12.70 -12.05
C HIS A 176 5.97 13.40 -12.39
N GLY A 177 7.08 12.66 -12.48
CA GLY A 177 8.39 13.17 -12.84
C GLY A 177 9.01 14.10 -11.80
N PRO A 178 10.07 14.84 -12.16
CA PRO A 178 10.89 15.60 -11.22
C PRO A 178 10.18 16.83 -10.63
N LYS A 179 9.17 17.37 -11.32
CA LYS A 179 8.37 18.53 -10.87
C LYS A 179 7.10 18.11 -10.13
N CYS A 180 7.11 16.93 -9.50
CA CYS A 180 5.97 16.46 -8.73
C CYS A 180 5.66 17.43 -7.57
N LYS A 181 4.41 17.88 -7.46
CA LYS A 181 3.95 18.74 -6.34
C LYS A 181 4.18 18.12 -4.96
N MET A 182 4.26 16.79 -4.90
CA MET A 182 4.46 16.04 -3.65
C MET A 182 5.93 15.73 -3.35
N GLY A 183 6.85 16.12 -4.23
CA GLY A 183 8.30 15.94 -4.06
C GLY A 183 8.70 14.50 -3.76
N SER A 184 9.66 14.33 -2.85
CA SER A 184 10.23 13.04 -2.42
C SER A 184 9.25 12.12 -1.70
N PHE A 185 8.08 12.63 -1.26
CA PHE A 185 7.04 11.82 -0.62
C PHE A 185 6.08 11.16 -1.61
N CYS A 186 6.22 11.42 -2.92
CA CYS A 186 5.41 10.79 -3.95
C CYS A 186 5.97 9.41 -4.32
N THR A 187 5.20 8.36 -4.03
CA THR A 187 5.51 6.98 -4.44
C THR A 187 4.63 6.49 -5.60
N VAL A 188 3.81 7.38 -6.17
CA VAL A 188 2.81 7.02 -7.18
C VAL A 188 3.49 6.59 -8.47
N GLY A 189 3.28 5.34 -8.87
CA GLY A 189 3.90 4.76 -10.07
C GLY A 189 5.41 4.58 -9.96
N SER A 190 5.99 4.73 -8.77
CA SER A 190 7.38 4.34 -8.51
C SER A 190 7.48 2.83 -8.38
N ARG A 191 8.52 2.26 -8.98
CA ARG A 191 8.85 0.84 -8.91
C ARG A 191 9.28 0.43 -7.51
N LEU A 192 10.24 1.18 -6.99
CA LEU A 192 10.74 1.01 -5.63
C LEU A 192 9.88 1.82 -4.67
N GLN A 193 9.33 1.15 -3.66
CA GLN A 193 8.59 1.80 -2.59
C GLN A 193 9.19 1.43 -1.25
N VAL A 194 9.58 2.44 -0.48
CA VAL A 194 9.98 2.27 0.90
C VAL A 194 8.74 2.27 1.79
N VAL A 195 8.56 1.21 2.56
CA VAL A 195 7.48 1.06 3.53
C VAL A 195 8.06 0.85 4.93
N ASN A 196 7.39 1.44 5.91
CA ASN A 196 7.81 1.38 7.31
C ASN A 196 6.75 0.63 8.10
N ILE A 197 7.14 -0.44 8.78
CA ILE A 197 6.25 -1.27 9.59
C ILE A 197 6.69 -1.22 11.04
N LEU A 198 5.79 -0.79 11.92
CA LEU A 198 5.99 -0.84 13.35
C LEU A 198 5.44 -2.16 13.90
N GLY A 199 6.31 -3.00 14.43
CA GLY A 199 5.99 -4.27 15.06
C GLY A 199 6.40 -4.31 16.54
N GLY A 200 6.17 -5.45 17.20
CA GLY A 200 6.41 -5.63 18.63
C GLY A 200 5.26 -5.12 19.49
N LEU A 201 5.56 -4.67 20.72
CA LEU A 201 4.52 -4.17 21.63
C LEU A 201 4.05 -2.77 21.21
N ILE A 202 2.85 -2.69 20.64
CA ILE A 202 2.26 -1.45 20.14
C ILE A 202 1.48 -0.68 21.21
N LEU A 203 0.72 -1.38 22.06
CA LEU A 203 -0.14 -0.76 23.07
C LEU A 203 0.58 0.24 24.00
N PRO A 204 1.80 -0.03 24.49
CA PRO A 204 2.50 0.91 25.37
C PRO A 204 2.82 2.26 24.71
N VAL A 205 2.95 2.28 23.38
CA VAL A 205 3.33 3.46 22.59
C VAL A 205 2.16 4.01 21.77
N TRP A 206 0.95 3.50 22.01
CA TRP A 206 -0.26 3.83 21.25
C TRP A 206 -0.51 5.33 21.13
N GLY A 207 -0.49 6.05 22.26
CA GLY A 207 -0.72 7.50 22.26
C GLY A 207 0.35 8.30 21.49
N THR A 208 1.57 7.79 21.40
CA THR A 208 2.62 8.40 20.56
C THR A 208 2.29 8.23 19.08
N ILE A 209 1.85 7.03 18.67
CA ILE A 209 1.44 6.72 17.30
C ILE A 209 0.26 7.60 16.90
N GLU A 210 -0.80 7.64 17.72
CA GLU A 210 -2.00 8.45 17.44
C GLU A 210 -1.65 9.93 17.24
N ARG A 211 -0.83 10.52 18.11
CA ARG A 211 -0.41 11.92 17.99
C ARG A 211 0.41 12.18 16.73
N ALA A 212 1.28 11.25 16.33
CA ALA A 212 2.09 11.38 15.12
C ALA A 212 1.22 11.28 13.85
N LEU A 213 0.24 10.36 13.84
CA LEU A 213 -0.68 10.17 12.72
C LEU A 213 -1.70 11.31 12.62
N ALA A 214 -2.21 11.85 13.74
CA ALA A 214 -3.17 12.96 13.73
C ALA A 214 -2.63 14.23 13.05
N LYS A 215 -1.31 14.44 13.11
CA LYS A 215 -0.60 15.58 12.49
C LYS A 215 -0.40 15.45 10.98
N GLN A 216 -0.73 14.30 10.38
CA GLN A 216 -0.50 14.08 8.96
C GLN A 216 -1.46 14.89 8.10
N ALA A 217 -0.96 15.56 7.06
CA ALA A 217 -1.77 16.41 6.19
C ALA A 217 -2.81 15.61 5.37
N ARG A 218 -2.48 14.37 4.99
CA ARG A 218 -3.37 13.50 4.21
C ARG A 218 -4.24 12.64 5.11
N GLN A 219 -5.55 12.64 4.86
CA GLN A 219 -6.49 11.81 5.61
C GLN A 219 -6.11 10.33 5.59
N SER A 220 -5.63 9.81 4.44
CA SER A 220 -5.17 8.42 4.32
C SER A 220 -3.92 8.09 5.15
N HIS A 221 -3.10 9.10 5.50
CA HIS A 221 -1.94 8.93 6.37
C HIS A 221 -2.31 9.04 7.85
N LYS A 222 -3.49 9.56 8.19
CA LYS A 222 -4.02 9.53 9.57
C LYS A 222 -4.58 8.16 9.93
N ARG A 223 -4.90 7.34 8.93
CA ARG A 223 -5.49 6.00 9.09
C ARG A 223 -4.43 4.97 9.50
N LEU A 224 -4.70 4.26 10.59
CA LEU A 224 -3.97 3.07 10.97
C LEU A 224 -4.30 1.92 10.02
N ARG A 225 -3.26 1.18 9.61
CA ARG A 225 -3.40 0.01 8.74
C ARG A 225 -2.49 -1.09 9.27
N VAL A 226 -3.07 -2.23 9.59
CA VAL A 226 -2.31 -3.44 9.89
C VAL A 226 -1.94 -4.09 8.57
N VAL A 227 -0.65 -4.38 8.41
CA VAL A 227 -0.09 -4.92 7.18
C VAL A 227 0.71 -6.18 7.50
N ARG A 228 0.72 -7.11 6.56
CA ARG A 228 1.58 -8.29 6.58
C ARG A 228 2.54 -8.22 5.40
N ILE A 229 3.81 -8.45 5.68
CA ILE A 229 4.88 -8.61 4.71
C ILE A 229 5.51 -9.99 4.90
N GLU A 230 5.86 -10.62 3.78
CA GLU A 230 6.73 -11.79 3.72
C GLU A 230 7.96 -11.40 2.89
N THR A 231 9.15 -11.44 3.49
CA THR A 231 10.39 -11.11 2.77
C THR A 231 10.68 -12.18 1.73
N THR A 232 11.20 -11.78 0.56
CA THR A 232 11.39 -12.73 -0.55
C THR A 232 12.65 -13.57 -0.40
N ILE A 233 13.63 -13.10 0.37
CA ILE A 233 14.93 -13.78 0.55
C ILE A 233 14.89 -14.73 1.74
N GLU A 234 14.42 -14.24 2.90
CA GLU A 234 14.44 -14.99 4.16
C GLU A 234 13.09 -15.65 4.50
N ASN A 235 12.05 -15.41 3.69
CA ASN A 235 10.67 -15.84 3.96
C ASN A 235 10.18 -15.44 5.36
N GLN A 236 10.68 -14.31 5.87
CA GLN A 236 10.32 -13.81 7.17
C GLN A 236 8.98 -13.10 7.09
N ARG A 237 8.03 -13.57 7.90
CA ARG A 237 6.70 -12.98 8.01
C ARG A 237 6.65 -11.95 9.13
N ILE A 238 6.26 -10.73 8.78
CA ILE A 238 6.16 -9.60 9.70
C ILE A 238 4.76 -9.01 9.59
N VAL A 239 4.09 -8.89 10.74
CA VAL A 239 2.80 -8.23 10.87
C VAL A 239 2.98 -7.01 11.76
N GLY A 240 2.48 -5.87 11.33
CA GLY A 240 2.60 -4.64 12.11
C GLY A 240 1.80 -3.49 11.53
N LEU A 241 1.98 -2.30 12.09
CA LEU A 241 1.32 -1.08 11.65
C LEU A 241 2.12 -0.40 10.55
N LEU A 242 1.46 -0.09 9.43
CA LEU A 242 2.05 0.71 8.36
C LEU A 242 2.17 2.16 8.82
N ILE A 243 3.41 2.65 8.85
CA ILE A 243 3.74 4.02 9.24
C ILE A 243 4.03 4.85 7.98
N PRO A 244 3.34 5.99 7.76
CA PRO A 244 3.70 6.91 6.69
C PRO A 244 5.11 7.45 6.87
N ASN A 245 5.88 7.60 5.78
CA ASN A 245 7.27 8.08 5.83
C ASN A 245 7.43 9.41 6.59
N ALA A 246 6.47 10.33 6.44
CA ALA A 246 6.46 11.61 7.14
C ALA A 246 6.20 11.53 8.66
N ALA A 247 5.71 10.39 9.17
CA ALA A 247 5.46 10.16 10.59
C ALA A 247 6.59 9.36 11.29
N VAL A 248 7.49 8.75 10.51
CA VAL A 248 8.55 7.86 11.02
C VAL A 248 9.42 8.55 12.07
N GLU A 249 9.92 9.74 11.77
CA GLU A 249 10.80 10.47 12.67
C GLU A 249 10.10 10.85 13.98
N SER A 250 8.87 11.36 13.89
CA SER A 250 8.06 11.70 15.06
C SER A 250 7.77 10.48 15.94
N ILE A 251 7.58 9.30 15.35
CA ILE A 251 7.37 8.05 16.10
C ILE A 251 8.67 7.62 16.77
N LEU A 252 9.79 7.58 16.05
CA LEU A 252 11.10 7.20 16.61
C LEU A 252 11.50 8.08 17.80
N GLN A 253 11.36 9.40 17.69
CA GLN A 253 11.60 10.31 18.81
C GLN A 253 10.68 10.02 20.00
N GLY A 254 9.40 9.75 19.73
CA GLY A 254 8.43 9.43 20.78
C GLY A 254 8.70 8.08 21.47
N LEU A 255 9.19 7.07 20.74
CA LEU A 255 9.57 5.76 21.30
C LEU A 255 10.73 5.89 22.30
N ILE A 256 11.74 6.70 21.96
CA ILE A 256 12.90 6.98 22.82
C ILE A 256 12.45 7.67 24.11
N LEU A 257 11.58 8.68 24.01
CA LEU A 257 11.09 9.45 25.16
C LEU A 257 10.18 8.63 26.09
N SER A 258 9.38 7.69 25.56
CA SER A 258 8.57 6.79 26.38
C SER A 258 9.42 5.83 27.20
N TYR A 259 10.56 5.37 26.66
CA TYR A 259 11.48 4.51 27.39
C TYR A 259 12.12 5.21 28.59
N SER A 260 12.53 6.48 28.42
CA SER A 260 13.13 7.28 29.50
C SER A 260 12.19 7.54 30.68
N ARG A 261 10.87 7.49 30.44
CA ARG A 261 9.84 7.68 31.48
C ARG A 261 9.45 6.39 32.19
N ALA A 262 9.65 5.23 31.56
CA ALA A 262 9.35 3.93 32.16
C ALA A 262 10.47 3.42 33.08
N CYS A 263 11.69 3.94 32.95
CA CYS A 263 12.82 3.65 33.84
C CYS A 263 12.95 4.63 35.03
N ARG A 264 11.92 5.43 35.32
CA ARG A 264 11.80 6.21 36.56
C ARG A 264 10.56 5.74 37.32
#